data_AF-A0A7K7T2U7-F1
#
_entry.id   AF-A0A7K7T2U7-F1
#
_cell.length_a   1.000
_cell.length_b   1.000
_cell.length_c   1.000
_cell.angle_alpha   90.00
_cell.angle_beta   90.00
_cell.angle_gamma   90.00
#
_symmetry.space_group_name_H-M   'P 1'
#
loop_
_entity.id
_entity.type
_entity.pdbx_description
1 polymer ?
#
loop_
_entity_poly.entity_id
_entity_poly.type
_entity_poly.pdbx_seq_one_letter_code
_entity_poly.pdbx_strand_id
1 'polypeptide(L)'
;AEIFHQLSQALAVLTDAAARAAYDKVRRAKRQAAERTQKLDEKRKKVKLDLEAREREAQSQETEEEEIRITRSLEEEIIRLREEGSRQLEEQQRLIREQIRLEREQLSQGEHRGARSPHLPHVHLRWKCRKEDETGGGYSKDVLLQILQKYGDVLNLVISSRKTGSAVVEFATVKAAEMAVKNEVGLTNNPLKISWLEGQPQSHPSTVLSDSTSQPRTSQASVVSERDYESLVMMRMRQAAERQQLIEQLQREDEEESHT
;
A
#
# COMPACT_ATOMS: atom_id res chain seq x y z
N ALA A 1 58.96 -58.15 -41.76
CA ALA A 1 58.69 -59.44 -42.45
C ALA A 1 57.20 -59.79 -42.53
N GLU A 2 56.35 -59.31 -41.61
CA GLU A 2 54.91 -59.67 -41.55
C GLU A 2 54.08 -59.27 -42.78
N ILE A 3 54.31 -58.08 -43.35
CA ILE A 3 53.57 -57.60 -44.53
C ILE A 3 53.76 -58.54 -45.72
N PHE A 4 54.99 -59.02 -45.95
CA PHE A 4 55.28 -59.97 -47.02
C PHE A 4 54.52 -61.28 -46.80
N HIS A 5 54.49 -61.78 -45.56
CA HIS A 5 53.75 -62.99 -45.22
C HIS A 5 52.24 -62.84 -45.45
N GLN A 6 51.64 -61.70 -45.04
CA GLN A 6 50.23 -61.39 -45.30
C GLN A 6 49.93 -61.30 -46.79
N LEU A 7 50.81 -60.68 -47.57
CA LEU A 7 50.66 -60.59 -49.03
C LEU A 7 50.78 -61.95 -49.71
N SER A 8 51.71 -62.81 -49.27
CA SER A 8 51.83 -64.17 -49.77
C SER A 8 50.57 -65.01 -49.47
N GLN A 9 50.00 -64.89 -48.27
CA GLN A 9 48.74 -65.53 -47.91
C GLN A 9 47.56 -65.00 -48.74
N ALA A 10 47.46 -63.68 -48.90
CA ALA A 10 46.42 -63.05 -49.71
C ALA A 10 46.51 -63.50 -51.17
N LEU A 11 47.74 -63.57 -51.73
CA LEU A 11 47.98 -64.09 -53.06
C LEU A 11 47.53 -65.55 -53.16
N ALA A 12 47.92 -66.42 -52.23
CA ALA A 12 47.51 -67.83 -52.24
C ALA A 12 45.98 -68.00 -52.30
N VAL A 13 45.24 -67.22 -51.51
CA VAL A 13 43.76 -67.24 -51.49
C VAL A 13 43.15 -66.65 -52.76
N LEU A 14 43.76 -65.61 -53.35
CA LEU A 14 43.25 -64.95 -54.55
C LEU A 14 43.57 -65.70 -55.85
N THR A 15 44.59 -66.57 -55.83
CA THR A 15 45.04 -67.32 -57.01
C THR A 15 44.24 -68.61 -57.20
N ASP A 16 43.79 -69.25 -56.12
CA ASP A 16 42.85 -70.37 -56.19
C ASP A 16 41.42 -69.88 -56.43
N ALA A 17 40.79 -70.37 -57.51
CA ALA A 17 39.44 -69.99 -57.90
C ALA A 17 38.39 -70.39 -56.85
N ALA A 18 38.56 -71.55 -56.20
CA ALA A 18 37.62 -72.03 -55.20
C ALA A 18 37.74 -71.22 -53.89
N ALA A 19 38.95 -71.01 -53.38
CA ALA A 19 39.21 -70.18 -52.21
C ALA A 19 38.74 -68.72 -52.42
N ARG A 20 39.00 -68.13 -53.59
CA ARG A 20 38.53 -66.78 -53.93
C ARG A 20 37.00 -66.71 -53.94
N ALA A 21 36.32 -67.68 -54.55
CA ALA A 21 34.85 -67.72 -54.58
C ALA A 21 34.25 -67.85 -53.16
N ALA A 22 34.86 -68.67 -52.30
CA ALA A 22 34.44 -68.81 -50.90
C ALA A 22 34.64 -67.50 -50.10
N TYR A 23 35.79 -66.86 -50.27
CA TYR A 23 36.08 -65.56 -49.65
C TYR A 23 35.09 -64.47 -50.09
N ASP A 24 34.83 -64.36 -51.39
CA ASP A 24 33.87 -63.41 -51.94
C ASP A 24 32.45 -63.67 -51.43
N LYS A 25 32.04 -64.93 -51.28
CA LYS A 25 30.75 -65.32 -50.72
C LYS A 25 30.59 -64.84 -49.28
N VAL A 26 31.60 -65.06 -48.42
CA VAL A 26 31.58 -64.58 -47.03
C VAL A 26 31.52 -63.05 -46.97
N ARG A 27 32.30 -62.36 -47.81
CA ARG A 27 32.32 -60.90 -47.85
C ARG A 27 30.99 -60.31 -48.31
N ARG A 28 30.36 -60.91 -49.33
CA ARG A 28 29.01 -60.51 -49.79
C ARG A 28 27.95 -60.79 -48.72
N ALA A 29 27.99 -61.95 -48.07
CA ALA A 29 27.06 -62.28 -46.99
C ALA A 29 27.17 -61.30 -45.82
N LYS A 30 28.39 -60.93 -45.40
CA LYS A 30 28.61 -59.89 -44.38
C LYS A 30 28.03 -58.53 -44.78
N ARG A 31 28.23 -58.09 -46.03
CA ARG A 31 27.64 -56.83 -46.51
C ARG A 31 26.12 -56.87 -46.52
N GLN A 32 25.52 -57.94 -47.05
CA GLN A 32 24.06 -58.09 -47.09
C GLN A 32 23.45 -58.15 -45.69
N ALA A 33 24.11 -58.81 -44.74
CA ALA A 33 23.70 -58.83 -43.34
C ALA A 33 23.76 -57.42 -42.73
N ALA A 34 24.85 -56.68 -42.95
CA ALA A 34 24.98 -55.30 -42.47
C ALA A 34 23.90 -54.38 -43.07
N GLU A 35 23.64 -54.45 -44.38
CA GLU A 35 22.59 -53.68 -45.05
C GLU A 35 21.19 -54.02 -44.51
N ARG A 36 20.91 -55.30 -44.22
CA ARG A 36 19.65 -55.71 -43.62
C ARG A 36 19.51 -55.13 -42.21
N THR A 37 20.54 -55.21 -41.38
CA THR A 37 20.53 -54.64 -40.03
C THR A 37 20.34 -53.14 -40.09
N GLN A 38 21.07 -52.43 -40.95
CA GLN A 38 20.91 -50.99 -41.16
C GLN A 38 19.47 -50.61 -41.54
N LYS A 39 18.86 -51.33 -42.49
CA LYS A 39 17.46 -51.09 -42.88
C LYS A 39 16.47 -51.34 -41.74
N LEU A 40 16.73 -52.34 -40.89
CA LEU A 40 15.90 -52.61 -39.71
C LEU A 40 16.07 -51.50 -38.66
N ASP A 41 17.30 -51.02 -38.46
CA ASP A 41 17.59 -49.92 -37.53
C ASP A 41 16.99 -48.59 -37.99
N GLU A 42 17.05 -48.28 -39.29
CA GLU A 42 16.39 -47.11 -39.88
C GLU A 42 14.88 -47.15 -39.67
N LYS A 43 14.25 -48.31 -39.87
CA LYS A 43 12.81 -48.50 -39.61
C LYS A 43 12.48 -48.33 -38.13
N ARG A 44 13.26 -48.95 -37.23
CA ARG A 44 13.09 -48.83 -35.78
C ARG A 44 13.22 -47.38 -35.32
N LYS A 45 14.24 -46.67 -35.83
CA LYS A 45 14.47 -45.26 -35.55
C LYS A 45 13.29 -44.40 -36.01
N LYS A 46 12.77 -44.64 -37.22
CA LYS A 46 11.60 -43.90 -37.73
C LYS A 46 10.37 -44.11 -36.85
N VAL A 47 10.06 -45.34 -36.48
CA VAL A 47 8.91 -45.65 -35.61
C VAL A 47 9.07 -45.03 -34.23
N LYS A 48 10.27 -45.11 -33.65
CA LYS A 48 10.57 -44.47 -32.36
C LYS A 48 10.32 -42.97 -32.40
N LEU A 49 10.86 -42.27 -33.42
CA LEU A 49 10.68 -40.83 -33.56
C LEU A 49 9.22 -40.43 -33.80
N ASP A 50 8.47 -41.21 -34.60
CA ASP A 50 7.03 -40.96 -34.84
C ASP A 50 6.21 -41.13 -33.54
N LEU A 51 6.54 -42.14 -32.73
CA LEU A 51 5.89 -42.36 -31.43
C LEU A 51 6.25 -41.24 -30.44
N GLU A 52 7.52 -40.87 -30.31
CA GLU A 52 7.97 -39.78 -29.45
C GLU A 52 7.40 -38.42 -29.88
N ALA A 53 7.20 -38.20 -31.18
CA ALA A 53 6.53 -37.00 -31.68
C ALA A 53 5.07 -36.96 -31.25
N ARG A 54 4.31 -38.05 -31.46
CA ARG A 54 2.91 -38.14 -31.03
C ARG A 54 2.73 -38.04 -29.52
N GLU A 55 3.60 -38.67 -28.75
CA GLU A 55 3.56 -38.59 -27.29
C GLU A 55 3.80 -37.16 -26.80
N ARG A 56 4.78 -36.47 -27.39
CA ARG A 56 5.03 -35.06 -27.06
C ARG A 56 3.87 -34.15 -27.45
N GLU A 57 3.26 -34.36 -28.61
CA GLU A 57 2.08 -33.61 -29.05
C GLU A 57 0.89 -33.83 -28.10
N ALA A 58 0.63 -35.08 -27.71
CA ALA A 58 -0.43 -35.41 -26.76
C ALA A 58 -0.18 -34.78 -25.37
N GLN A 59 1.04 -34.88 -24.86
CA GLN A 59 1.42 -34.25 -23.58
C GLN A 59 1.30 -32.72 -23.63
N SER A 60 1.69 -32.10 -24.75
CA SER A 60 1.54 -30.65 -24.95
C SER A 60 0.07 -30.23 -24.91
N GLN A 61 -0.80 -30.98 -25.59
CA GLN A 61 -2.24 -30.70 -25.59
C GLN A 61 -2.85 -30.85 -24.21
N GLU A 62 -2.50 -31.91 -23.47
CA GLU A 62 -2.98 -32.11 -22.10
C GLU A 62 -2.53 -30.98 -21.18
N THR A 63 -1.27 -30.55 -21.28
CA THR A 63 -0.72 -29.45 -20.50
C THR A 63 -1.42 -28.13 -20.84
N GLU A 64 -1.59 -27.81 -22.12
CA GLU A 64 -2.30 -26.61 -22.56
C GLU A 64 -3.76 -26.59 -22.07
N GLU A 65 -4.45 -27.73 -22.14
CA GLU A 65 -5.82 -27.85 -21.61
C GLU A 65 -5.88 -27.66 -20.09
N GLU A 66 -4.89 -28.17 -19.36
CA GLU A 66 -4.80 -27.99 -17.91
C GLU A 66 -4.52 -26.53 -17.54
N GLU A 67 -3.61 -25.86 -18.25
CA GLU A 67 -3.36 -24.42 -18.10
C GLU A 67 -4.61 -23.59 -18.38
N ILE A 68 -5.39 -23.92 -19.41
CA ILE A 68 -6.66 -23.24 -19.71
C ILE A 68 -7.68 -23.43 -18.57
N ARG A 69 -7.73 -24.62 -17.95
CA ARG A 69 -8.63 -24.87 -16.81
C ARG A 69 -8.19 -24.09 -15.58
N ILE A 70 -6.89 -24.08 -15.28
CA ILE A 70 -6.32 -23.34 -14.14
C ILE A 70 -6.57 -21.85 -14.30
N THR A 71 -6.28 -21.29 -15.47
CA THR A 71 -6.47 -19.86 -15.76
C THR A 71 -7.93 -19.46 -15.63
N ARG A 72 -8.87 -20.24 -16.17
CA ARG A 72 -10.31 -19.99 -16.00
C ARG A 72 -10.73 -20.01 -14.53
N SER A 73 -10.31 -21.03 -13.78
CA SER A 73 -10.63 -21.13 -12.35
C SER A 73 -10.08 -19.94 -11.55
N LEU A 74 -8.88 -19.47 -11.90
CA LEU A 74 -8.26 -18.32 -11.27
C LEU A 74 -9.01 -17.02 -11.60
N GLU A 75 -9.42 -16.84 -12.86
CA GLU A 75 -10.20 -15.68 -13.29
C GLU A 75 -11.54 -15.60 -12.57
N GLU A 76 -12.25 -16.72 -12.41
CA GLU A 76 -13.51 -16.81 -11.66
C GLU A 76 -13.32 -16.39 -10.20
N GLU A 77 -12.27 -16.86 -9.54
CA GLU A 77 -11.97 -16.48 -8.15
C GLU A 77 -11.57 -15.00 -8.03
N ILE A 78 -10.81 -14.47 -9.00
CA ILE A 78 -10.48 -13.03 -9.04
C ILE A 78 -11.75 -12.19 -9.17
N ILE A 79 -12.68 -12.57 -10.04
CA ILE A 79 -13.96 -11.86 -10.22
C ILE A 79 -14.73 -11.87 -8.91
N ARG A 80 -14.86 -13.05 -8.28
CA ARG A 80 -15.54 -13.20 -7.00
C ARG A 80 -14.92 -12.32 -5.91
N LEU A 81 -13.61 -12.35 -5.73
CA LEU A 81 -12.91 -11.54 -4.73
C LEU A 81 -13.05 -10.04 -5.00
N ARG A 82 -13.06 -9.62 -6.27
CA ARG A 82 -13.31 -8.21 -6.64
C ARG A 82 -14.73 -7.78 -6.31
N GLU A 83 -15.71 -8.63 -6.57
CA GLU A 83 -17.10 -8.36 -6.21
C GLU A 83 -17.28 -8.29 -4.69
N GLU A 84 -16.74 -9.26 -3.93
CA GLU A 84 -16.77 -9.26 -2.47
C GLU A 84 -16.08 -8.01 -1.90
N GLY A 85 -14.90 -7.64 -2.42
CA GLY A 85 -14.19 -6.42 -2.03
C GLY A 85 -14.95 -5.14 -2.37
N SER A 86 -15.60 -5.08 -3.53
CA SER A 86 -16.43 -3.94 -3.94
C SER A 86 -17.65 -3.76 -3.03
N ARG A 87 -18.32 -4.86 -2.67
CA ARG A 87 -19.47 -4.83 -1.75
C ARG A 87 -19.07 -4.32 -0.38
N GLN A 88 -17.98 -4.82 0.18
CA GLN A 88 -17.46 -4.37 1.47
C GLN A 88 -17.14 -2.87 1.43
N LEU A 89 -16.46 -2.40 0.39
CA LEU A 89 -16.13 -0.98 0.25
C LEU A 89 -17.39 -0.11 0.15
N GLU A 90 -18.40 -0.54 -0.62
CA GLU A 90 -19.66 0.18 -0.76
C GLU A 90 -20.43 0.27 0.57
N GLU A 91 -20.46 -0.81 1.34
CA GLU A 91 -21.04 -0.84 2.69
C GLU A 91 -20.33 0.14 3.62
N GLN A 92 -19.00 0.12 3.67
CA GLN A 92 -18.22 1.06 4.48
C GLN A 92 -18.46 2.51 4.04
N GLN A 93 -18.46 2.79 2.74
CA GLN A 93 -18.77 4.12 2.20
C GLN A 93 -20.19 4.57 2.57
N ARG A 94 -21.17 3.66 2.57
CA ARG A 94 -22.54 3.96 2.98
C ARG A 94 -22.61 4.34 4.45
N LEU A 95 -21.95 3.58 5.33
CA LEU A 95 -21.88 3.89 6.76
C LEU A 95 -21.23 5.26 7.01
N ILE A 96 -20.11 5.54 6.35
CA ILE A 96 -19.42 6.84 6.43
C ILE A 96 -20.33 7.97 5.94
N ARG A 97 -21.03 7.79 4.81
CA ARG A 97 -21.96 8.79 4.28
C ARG A 97 -23.11 9.09 5.23
N GLU A 98 -23.70 8.06 5.83
CA GLU A 98 -24.76 8.22 6.84
C GLU A 98 -24.23 8.93 8.09
N GLN A 99 -23.03 8.58 8.56
CA GLN A 99 -22.41 9.24 9.71
C GLN A 99 -22.18 10.74 9.43
N ILE A 100 -21.62 11.08 8.25
CA ILE A 100 -21.42 12.48 7.83
C ILE A 100 -22.77 13.21 7.70
N ARG A 101 -23.82 12.54 7.20
CA ARG A 101 -25.16 13.13 7.09
C ARG A 101 -25.71 13.46 8.48
N LEU A 102 -25.67 12.50 9.40
CA LEU A 102 -26.14 12.68 10.77
C LEU A 102 -25.35 13.76 11.51
N GLU A 103 -24.03 13.81 11.33
CA GLU A 103 -23.18 14.86 11.88
C GLU A 103 -23.55 16.24 11.33
N ARG A 104 -23.77 16.37 10.02
CA ARG A 104 -24.24 17.64 9.40
C ARG A 104 -25.65 18.04 9.85
N GLU A 105 -26.56 17.07 10.00
CA GLU A 105 -27.91 17.32 10.52
C GLU A 105 -27.87 17.75 12.00
N GLN A 106 -26.99 17.15 12.81
CA GLN A 106 -26.76 17.59 14.19
C GLN A 106 -26.10 18.97 14.26
N LEU A 107 -25.15 19.28 13.37
CA LEU A 107 -24.55 20.61 13.27
C LEU A 107 -25.57 21.66 12.85
N SER A 108 -26.43 21.38 11.86
CA SER A 108 -27.48 22.31 11.39
C SER A 108 -28.65 22.45 12.38
N GLN A 109 -29.01 21.41 13.13
CA GLN A 109 -29.95 21.51 14.27
C GLN A 109 -29.32 22.23 15.46
N GLY A 110 -28.00 22.10 15.68
CA GLY A 110 -27.21 22.89 16.62
C GLY A 110 -27.13 24.37 16.23
N GLU A 111 -27.04 24.68 14.93
CA GLU A 111 -27.04 26.04 14.39
C GLU A 111 -28.38 26.77 14.62
N HIS A 112 -29.50 26.07 14.75
CA HIS A 112 -30.81 26.68 15.05
C HIS A 112 -31.13 26.82 16.56
N ARG A 113 -30.28 26.29 17.46
CA ARG A 113 -30.43 26.51 18.93
C ARG A 113 -29.24 27.20 19.61
N GLY A 114 -28.20 27.58 18.88
CA GLY A 114 -27.15 28.40 19.45
C GLY A 114 -26.05 28.73 18.46
N ALA A 115 -26.23 29.80 17.67
CA ALA A 115 -25.12 30.54 17.11
C ALA A 115 -24.30 31.14 18.26
N ARG A 116 -23.41 30.33 18.84
CA ARG A 116 -22.32 30.79 19.68
C ARG A 116 -21.13 29.91 19.34
N SER A 117 -20.49 30.27 18.22
CA SER A 117 -19.10 29.92 17.97
C SER A 117 -18.33 30.06 19.29
N PRO A 118 -17.36 29.18 19.60
CA PRO A 118 -16.42 29.46 20.67
C PRO A 118 -15.95 30.91 20.43
N HIS A 119 -16.23 31.83 21.35
CA HIS A 119 -15.97 33.26 21.14
C HIS A 119 -14.46 33.48 21.06
N LEU A 120 -13.88 33.18 19.91
CA LEU A 120 -12.54 33.54 19.58
C LEU A 120 -12.55 35.07 19.42
N PRO A 121 -11.64 35.77 20.10
CA PRO A 121 -11.63 37.22 20.13
C PRO A 121 -11.34 37.78 18.74
N HIS A 122 -12.31 38.50 18.19
CA HIS A 122 -12.16 39.22 16.93
C HIS A 122 -11.79 40.66 17.21
N VAL A 123 -10.70 41.10 16.60
CA VAL A 123 -10.15 42.43 16.77
C VAL A 123 -10.05 43.12 15.42
N HIS A 124 -10.50 44.36 15.36
CA HIS A 124 -10.42 45.22 14.19
C HIS A 124 -9.16 46.10 14.25
N LEU A 125 -8.47 46.17 13.11
CA LEU A 125 -7.27 46.96 12.91
C LEU A 125 -7.56 48.09 11.92
N ARG A 126 -7.19 49.31 12.29
CA ARG A 126 -7.40 50.53 11.49
C ARG A 126 -6.13 51.36 11.43
N TRP A 127 -5.67 51.68 10.23
CA TRP A 127 -4.53 52.57 10.00
C TRP A 127 -4.83 53.57 8.88
N LYS A 128 -4.00 54.59 8.74
CA LYS A 128 -4.16 55.56 7.65
C LYS A 128 -3.59 54.94 6.37
N CYS A 129 -4.38 54.92 5.31
CA CYS A 129 -3.97 54.47 3.98
C CYS A 129 -4.64 55.35 2.93
N ARG A 130 -3.86 55.97 2.02
CA ARG A 130 -4.45 56.71 0.90
C ARG A 130 -4.93 55.72 -0.16
N LYS A 131 -5.89 56.12 -0.98
CA LYS A 131 -6.45 55.26 -2.04
C LYS A 131 -5.47 55.02 -3.19
N GLU A 132 -4.50 55.91 -3.35
CA GLU A 132 -3.46 55.88 -4.39
C GLU A 132 -2.13 55.27 -3.89
N ASP A 133 -2.05 54.85 -2.62
CA ASP A 133 -0.84 54.23 -2.06
C ASP A 133 -0.80 52.73 -2.40
N GLU A 134 0.09 52.34 -3.34
CA GLU A 134 0.33 50.93 -3.69
C GLU A 134 0.91 50.11 -2.51
N THR A 135 1.52 50.79 -1.54
CA THR A 135 2.14 50.17 -0.34
C THR A 135 1.15 49.94 0.80
N GLY A 136 -0.14 50.25 0.62
CA GLY A 136 -1.18 49.98 1.63
C GLY A 136 -0.98 50.71 2.96
N GLY A 137 -0.26 51.83 2.97
CA GLY A 137 0.11 52.57 4.17
C GLY A 137 1.25 51.94 4.99
N GLY A 138 2.02 51.02 4.40
CA GLY A 138 3.17 50.34 5.01
C GLY A 138 2.82 49.04 5.75
N TYR A 139 1.54 48.67 5.78
CA TYR A 139 1.05 47.46 6.44
C TYR A 139 0.63 46.41 5.42
N SER A 140 1.54 45.49 5.12
CA SER A 140 1.22 44.26 4.42
C SER A 140 0.67 43.21 5.39
N LYS A 141 0.09 42.13 4.84
CA LYS A 141 -0.36 40.98 5.64
C LYS A 141 0.77 40.45 6.52
N ASP A 142 1.97 40.34 5.98
CA ASP A 142 3.12 39.78 6.70
C ASP A 142 3.62 40.70 7.81
N VAL A 143 3.64 42.02 7.57
CA VAL A 143 4.02 43.01 8.59
C VAL A 143 3.01 43.01 9.75
N LEU A 144 1.72 42.96 9.44
CA LEU A 144 0.67 42.87 10.47
C LEU A 144 0.78 41.55 11.25
N LEU A 145 1.03 40.43 10.57
CA LEU A 145 1.21 39.14 11.23
C LEU A 145 2.42 39.16 12.17
N GLN A 146 3.56 39.67 11.71
CA GLN A 146 4.78 39.79 12.51
C GLN A 146 4.58 40.67 13.76
N ILE A 147 3.87 41.78 13.60
CA ILE A 147 3.55 42.67 14.71
C ILE A 147 2.61 41.99 15.72
N LEU A 148 1.62 41.23 15.28
CA LEU A 148 0.58 40.69 16.16
C LEU A 148 1.00 39.35 16.81
N GLN A 149 1.84 38.57 16.13
CA GLN A 149 2.34 37.29 16.64
C GLN A 149 3.17 37.44 17.92
N LYS A 150 3.72 38.63 18.21
CA LYS A 150 4.41 38.90 19.49
C LYS A 150 3.50 38.84 20.71
N TYR A 151 2.18 38.96 20.51
CA TYR A 151 1.19 38.89 21.59
C TYR A 151 0.52 37.52 21.71
N GLY A 152 0.56 36.71 20.66
CA GLY A 152 0.08 35.33 20.65
C GLY A 152 -0.27 34.82 19.25
N ASP A 153 -0.72 33.57 19.18
CA ASP A 153 -1.02 32.89 17.92
C ASP A 153 -2.23 33.51 17.20
N VAL A 154 -2.02 33.88 15.94
CA VAL A 154 -3.04 34.44 15.05
C VAL A 154 -3.59 33.30 14.19
N LEU A 155 -4.90 33.06 14.28
CA LEU A 155 -5.60 32.01 13.52
C LEU A 155 -5.94 32.49 12.12
N ASN A 156 -6.56 33.68 12.04
CA ASN A 156 -6.96 34.29 10.78
C ASN A 156 -6.65 35.79 10.77
N LEU A 157 -6.13 36.28 9.64
CA LEU A 157 -5.87 37.71 9.38
C LEU A 157 -6.41 38.05 7.99
N VAL A 158 -7.40 38.94 7.95
CA VAL A 158 -8.07 39.36 6.72
C VAL A 158 -7.98 40.87 6.58
N ILE A 159 -7.35 41.34 5.50
CA ILE A 159 -7.31 42.75 5.12
C ILE A 159 -8.53 43.06 4.25
N SER A 160 -9.24 44.15 4.55
CA SER A 160 -10.41 44.59 3.80
C SER A 160 -10.01 45.17 2.44
N SER A 161 -10.50 44.57 1.36
CA SER A 161 -10.40 45.13 0.02
C SER A 161 -11.38 46.28 -0.22
N ARG A 162 -12.47 46.36 0.57
CA ARG A 162 -13.53 47.36 0.42
C ARG A 162 -13.21 48.70 1.08
N LYS A 163 -12.39 48.67 2.14
CA LYS A 163 -12.01 49.85 2.92
C LYS A 163 -10.50 49.85 3.12
N THR A 164 -9.83 50.79 2.48
CA THR A 164 -8.37 50.95 2.61
C THR A 164 -8.00 51.21 4.06
N GLY A 165 -6.92 50.58 4.53
CA GLY A 165 -6.42 50.76 5.90
C GLY A 165 -7.23 50.04 6.99
N SER A 166 -7.83 48.89 6.67
CA SER A 166 -8.70 48.14 7.57
C SER A 166 -8.43 46.64 7.51
N ALA A 167 -8.33 45.97 8.67
CA ALA A 167 -8.24 44.51 8.76
C ALA A 167 -9.01 43.95 9.97
N VAL A 168 -9.25 42.65 9.95
CA VAL A 168 -9.84 41.88 11.06
C VAL A 168 -8.92 40.72 11.37
N VAL A 169 -8.71 40.48 12.66
CA VAL A 169 -7.83 39.44 13.18
C VAL A 169 -8.55 38.61 14.21
N GLU A 170 -8.36 37.30 14.10
CA GLU A 170 -8.83 36.30 15.04
C GLU A 170 -7.61 35.73 15.77
N PHE A 171 -7.58 35.88 17.09
CA PHE A 171 -6.52 35.30 17.92
C PHE A 171 -6.97 33.97 18.52
N ALA A 172 -6.02 33.07 18.74
CA ALA A 172 -6.27 31.81 19.42
C ALA A 172 -6.71 31.98 20.89
N THR A 173 -6.35 33.10 21.54
CA THR A 173 -6.68 33.35 22.95
C THR A 173 -7.13 34.80 23.21
N VAL A 174 -8.09 34.98 24.14
CA VAL A 174 -8.60 36.30 24.58
C VAL A 174 -7.50 37.17 25.18
N LYS A 175 -6.57 36.56 25.91
CA LYS A 175 -5.43 37.26 26.52
C LYS A 175 -4.48 37.86 25.47
N ALA A 176 -4.21 37.13 24.38
CA ALA A 176 -3.39 37.65 23.29
C ALA A 176 -4.04 38.86 22.62
N ALA A 177 -5.35 38.77 22.34
CA ALA A 177 -6.13 39.88 21.80
C ALA A 177 -6.14 41.11 22.74
N GLU A 178 -6.29 40.89 24.05
CA GLU A 178 -6.27 41.97 25.05
C GLU A 178 -4.90 42.67 25.12
N MET A 179 -3.81 41.90 25.11
CA MET A 179 -2.46 42.47 25.11
C MET A 179 -2.18 43.25 23.83
N ALA A 180 -2.65 42.77 22.68
CA ALA A 180 -2.51 43.49 21.41
C ALA A 180 -3.28 44.83 21.45
N VAL A 181 -4.53 44.84 21.92
CA VAL A 181 -5.34 46.07 22.00
C VAL A 181 -4.73 47.11 22.93
N LYS A 182 -4.14 46.68 24.06
CA LYS A 182 -3.58 47.59 25.07
C LYS A 182 -2.21 48.15 24.71
N ASN A 183 -1.37 47.34 24.07
CA ASN A 183 0.06 47.65 23.95
C ASN A 183 0.50 47.97 22.52
N GLU A 184 -0.25 47.57 21.50
CA GLU A 184 0.20 47.71 20.12
C GLU A 184 -0.21 49.07 19.53
N VAL A 185 0.79 49.76 18.98
CA VAL A 185 0.61 51.04 18.30
C VAL A 185 1.08 51.00 16.84
N GLY A 186 1.59 49.88 16.36
CA GLY A 186 2.06 49.67 15.00
C GLY A 186 3.41 50.34 14.70
N LEU A 187 3.60 50.68 13.42
CA LEU A 187 4.75 51.42 12.90
C LEU A 187 4.76 52.87 13.40
N THR A 188 5.95 53.37 13.72
CA THR A 188 6.16 54.72 14.26
C THR A 188 5.74 55.85 13.32
N ASN A 189 5.76 55.60 12.01
CA ASN A 189 5.37 56.55 10.97
C ASN A 189 3.84 56.57 10.71
N ASN A 190 3.11 55.53 11.10
CA ASN A 190 1.69 55.39 10.83
C ASN A 190 1.03 54.53 11.91
N PRO A 191 0.55 55.12 13.02
CA PRO A 191 0.07 54.35 14.16
C PRO A 191 -1.17 53.51 13.82
N LEU A 192 -1.19 52.28 14.31
CA LEU A 192 -2.26 51.31 14.19
C LEU A 192 -3.26 51.48 15.34
N LYS A 193 -4.55 51.57 15.01
CA LYS A 193 -5.64 51.60 16.00
C LYS A 193 -6.33 50.24 16.04
N ILE A 194 -6.33 49.64 17.23
CA ILE A 194 -6.88 48.32 17.48
C ILE A 194 -8.16 48.46 18.32
N SER A 195 -9.26 47.83 17.90
CA SER A 195 -10.55 47.87 18.61
C SER A 195 -11.23 46.50 18.61
N TRP A 196 -11.88 46.15 19.72
CA TRP A 196 -12.65 44.92 19.83
C TRP A 196 -13.85 44.92 18.88
N LEU A 197 -14.08 43.80 18.19
CA LEU A 197 -15.33 43.51 17.49
C LEU A 197 -16.18 42.54 18.33
N GLU A 198 -15.58 41.43 18.75
CA GLU A 198 -16.23 40.39 19.54
C GLU A 198 -15.24 39.79 20.56
N GLY A 199 -15.75 39.32 21.70
CA GLY A 199 -14.93 38.67 22.74
C GLY A 199 -14.21 39.63 23.70
N GLN A 200 -14.67 40.88 23.83
CA GLN A 200 -14.12 41.81 24.82
C GLN A 200 -14.32 41.23 26.24
N PRO A 201 -13.25 41.11 27.06
CA PRO A 201 -13.36 40.62 28.42
C PRO A 201 -14.24 41.58 29.24
N GLN A 202 -15.37 41.07 29.77
CA GLN A 202 -16.23 41.83 30.67
C GLN A 202 -15.50 42.05 32.01
N SER A 203 -15.05 43.28 32.28
CA SER A 203 -14.63 43.68 33.61
C SER A 203 -15.80 44.33 34.35
N HIS A 204 -16.55 43.57 35.14
CA HIS A 204 -17.38 44.12 36.22
C HIS A 204 -16.83 43.65 37.57
N PRO A 205 -16.62 44.56 38.55
CA PRO A 205 -16.12 44.21 39.87
C PRO A 205 -17.26 43.82 40.83
N SER A 206 -16.94 42.89 41.74
CA SER A 206 -17.60 42.60 43.02
C SER A 206 -18.89 41.77 43.04
N THR A 207 -18.89 40.85 44.02
CA THR A 207 -19.97 40.58 45.01
C THR A 207 -20.44 39.12 45.05
N VAL A 208 -19.68 38.33 45.84
CA VAL A 208 -20.08 37.33 46.87
C VAL A 208 -20.98 36.10 46.60
N LEU A 209 -20.44 34.98 47.14
CA LEU A 209 -21.09 33.84 47.83
C LEU A 209 -21.87 32.84 46.96
N SER A 210 -21.35 31.61 46.78
CA SER A 210 -21.51 30.42 47.64
C SER A 210 -22.58 29.48 47.06
N ASP A 211 -22.21 28.27 46.66
CA ASP A 211 -22.48 27.05 47.45
C ASP A 211 -22.16 25.75 46.66
N SER A 212 -21.42 24.87 47.33
CA SER A 212 -21.41 23.40 47.30
C SER A 212 -21.55 22.56 46.01
N THR A 213 -20.45 21.80 45.78
CA THR A 213 -20.41 20.32 45.69
C THR A 213 -21.20 19.59 44.58
N SER A 214 -20.47 19.09 43.58
CA SER A 214 -20.37 17.63 43.27
C SER A 214 -19.46 17.38 42.05
N GLN A 215 -18.51 16.44 42.19
CA GLN A 215 -17.67 15.90 41.09
C GLN A 215 -18.51 15.21 39.99
N PRO A 216 -17.96 15.01 38.78
CA PRO A 216 -17.42 13.68 38.41
C PRO A 216 -16.12 13.76 37.58
N ARG A 217 -15.05 13.04 37.93
CA ARG A 217 -14.68 11.67 37.50
C ARG A 217 -14.61 11.44 35.98
N THR A 218 -13.36 11.52 35.52
CA THR A 218 -12.66 10.63 34.55
C THR A 218 -13.22 10.45 33.14
N SER A 219 -12.59 11.12 32.18
CA SER A 219 -12.65 10.80 30.75
C SER A 219 -11.29 10.26 30.31
N GLN A 220 -11.10 8.94 30.36
CA GLN A 220 -9.99 8.23 29.71
C GLN A 220 -10.48 6.82 29.30
N ALA A 221 -11.12 6.71 28.14
CA ALA A 221 -11.57 5.43 27.60
C ALA A 221 -11.02 5.10 26.19
N SER A 222 -10.18 5.96 25.61
CA SER A 222 -9.83 5.85 24.19
C SER A 222 -8.46 5.25 23.87
N VAL A 223 -7.69 4.80 24.87
CA VAL A 223 -6.35 4.17 24.67
C VAL A 223 -6.30 2.68 25.05
N VAL A 224 -7.39 2.11 25.57
CA VAL A 224 -7.40 0.71 26.05
C VAL A 224 -7.57 -0.28 24.88
N SER A 225 -8.26 0.11 23.79
CA SER A 225 -8.65 -0.81 22.72
C SER A 225 -7.51 -1.28 21.80
N GLU A 226 -6.45 -0.49 21.61
CA GLU A 226 -5.36 -0.83 20.67
C GLU A 226 -4.40 -1.86 21.30
N ARG A 227 -4.16 -1.71 22.60
CA ARG A 227 -3.28 -2.59 23.40
C ARG A 227 -3.87 -3.98 23.60
N ASP A 228 -5.20 -4.07 23.66
CA ASP A 228 -5.92 -5.35 23.75
C ASP A 228 -5.86 -6.13 22.43
N TYR A 229 -5.85 -5.44 21.29
CA TYR A 229 -5.76 -6.07 19.97
C TYR A 229 -4.37 -6.63 19.70
N GLU A 230 -3.31 -5.88 20.02
CA GLU A 230 -1.93 -6.36 19.96
C GLU A 230 -1.72 -7.57 20.88
N SER A 231 -2.26 -7.52 22.10
CA SER A 231 -2.19 -8.63 23.06
C SER A 231 -2.87 -9.90 22.52
N LEU A 232 -4.06 -9.76 21.93
CA LEU A 232 -4.81 -10.89 21.35
C LEU A 232 -4.08 -11.52 20.16
N VAL A 233 -3.46 -10.70 19.30
CA VAL A 233 -2.66 -11.16 18.16
C VAL A 233 -1.41 -11.90 18.64
N MET A 234 -0.68 -11.36 19.61
CA MET A 234 0.52 -11.99 20.17
C MET A 234 0.19 -13.32 20.87
N MET A 235 -0.95 -13.40 21.56
CA MET A 235 -1.44 -14.64 22.16
C MET A 235 -1.74 -15.71 21.09
N ARG A 236 -2.41 -15.34 19.99
CA ARG A 236 -2.69 -16.25 18.87
C ARG A 236 -1.42 -16.73 18.17
N MET A 237 -0.45 -15.82 17.95
CA MET A 237 0.84 -16.18 17.36
C MET A 237 1.62 -17.18 18.22
N ARG A 238 1.60 -17.01 19.55
CA ARG A 238 2.20 -17.96 20.49
C ARG A 238 1.55 -19.35 20.41
N GLN A 239 0.21 -19.40 20.46
CA GLN A 239 -0.52 -20.67 20.38
C GLN A 239 -0.28 -21.40 19.05
N ALA A 240 -0.19 -20.65 17.94
CA ALA A 240 0.13 -21.22 16.63
C ALA A 240 1.55 -21.81 16.59
N ALA A 241 2.53 -21.11 17.15
CA ALA A 241 3.92 -21.58 17.21
C ALA A 241 4.07 -22.83 18.10
N GLU A 242 3.45 -22.84 19.27
CA GLU A 242 3.44 -24.01 20.17
C GLU A 242 2.79 -25.23 19.49
N ARG A 243 1.69 -25.02 18.78
CA ARG A 243 1.03 -26.09 18.01
C ARG A 243 1.92 -26.62 16.88
N GLN A 244 2.65 -25.74 16.18
CA GLN A 244 3.59 -26.16 15.14
C GLN A 244 4.72 -27.02 15.70
N GLN A 245 5.32 -26.62 16.83
CA GLN A 245 6.36 -27.42 17.49
C GLN A 245 5.86 -28.79 17.93
N LEU A 246 4.64 -28.86 18.48
CA LEU A 246 4.05 -30.13 18.90
C LEU A 246 3.79 -31.07 17.71
N ILE A 247 3.34 -30.52 16.57
CA ILE A 247 3.14 -31.28 15.33
C ILE A 247 4.48 -31.79 14.80
N GLU A 248 5.52 -30.95 14.78
CA GLU A 248 6.84 -31.33 14.31
C GLU A 248 7.48 -32.41 15.21
N GLN A 249 7.26 -32.33 16.52
CA GLN A 249 7.74 -33.35 17.45
C GLN A 249 7.02 -34.69 17.25
N LEU A 250 5.69 -34.68 17.10
CA LEU A 250 4.91 -35.90 16.82
C LEU A 250 5.30 -36.52 15.47
N GLN A 251 5.53 -35.71 14.44
CA GLN A 251 5.99 -36.21 13.14
C GLN A 251 7.36 -36.89 13.24
N ARG A 252 8.28 -36.32 14.03
CA ARG A 252 9.60 -36.92 14.25
C ARG A 252 9.50 -38.23 15.06
N GLU A 253 8.65 -38.28 16.08
CA GLU A 253 8.42 -39.49 16.88
C GLU A 253 7.76 -40.61 16.02
N ASP A 254 6.78 -40.28 15.18
CA ASP A 254 6.16 -41.23 14.23
C ASP A 254 7.18 -41.75 13.18
N GLU A 255 8.08 -40.88 12.70
CA GLU A 255 9.17 -41.27 11.78
C GLU A 255 10.17 -42.20 12.46
N GLU A 256 10.54 -41.93 13.71
CA GLU A 256 11.45 -42.78 14.49
C GLU A 256 10.83 -44.14 14.85
N GLU A 257 9.55 -44.20 15.22
CA GLU A 257 8.81 -45.45 15.44
C GLU A 257 8.62 -46.28 14.15
N SER A 258 8.52 -45.61 12.98
CA SER A 258 8.42 -46.31 11.69
C SER A 258 9.75 -46.92 11.21
N HIS A 259 10.88 -46.53 11.81
CA HIS A 259 12.22 -46.99 11.47
C HIS A 259 12.81 -47.99 12.47
N THR A 260 12.07 -48.35 13.52
CA THR A 260 12.37 -49.46 14.45
C THR A 260 11.55 -50.71 14.15
#